data_AF-A0A2D6MAV0-F1
#
_entry.id   AF-A0A2D6MAV0-F1
#
_cell.length_a   1.000
_cell.length_b   1.000
_cell.length_c   1.000
_cell.angle_alpha   90.00
_cell.angle_beta   90.00
_cell.angle_gamma   90.00
#
_symmetry.space_group_name_H-M   'P 1'
#
loop_
_entity.id
_entity.type
_entity.pdbx_description
1 polymer ?
#
loop_
_entity_poly.entity_id
_entity_poly.type
_entity_poly.pdbx_seq_one_letter_code
_entity_poly.pdbx_strand_id
1 'polypeptide(L)' 'MDRNFKQVEGYPDLVRDTSSHAIINRNAGAYEKARRRVAAAQAQRDELRQTTREINYLKSEMTEIKTLLKELVGNQ' A
#
# COMPACT_ATOMS: atom_id res chain seq x y z
N MET A 1 -36.53 -5.55 -16.36
CA MET A 1 -35.50 -6.27 -17.13
C MET A 1 -34.86 -7.27 -16.18
N ASP A 2 -35.34 -8.51 -16.20
CA ASP A 2 -34.67 -9.59 -15.49
C ASP A 2 -33.35 -9.88 -16.20
N ARG A 3 -32.24 -9.49 -15.58
CA ARG A 3 -30.91 -9.85 -16.07
C ARG A 3 -30.70 -11.33 -15.77
N ASN A 4 -30.93 -12.16 -16.77
CA ASN A 4 -30.65 -13.58 -16.68
C ASN A 4 -29.13 -13.76 -16.68
N PHE A 5 -28.59 -14.22 -15.55
CA PHE A 5 -27.19 -14.58 -15.40
C PHE A 5 -27.08 -16.10 -15.37
N LYS A 6 -26.26 -16.67 -16.25
CA LYS A 6 -25.99 -18.11 -16.30
C LYS A 6 -24.62 -18.39 -15.68
N GLN A 7 -24.55 -19.34 -14.76
CA GLN A 7 -23.27 -19.77 -14.18
C GLN A 7 -22.34 -20.33 -15.27
N VAL A 8 -21.05 -19.99 -15.21
CA VAL A 8 -20.04 -20.61 -16.08
C VAL A 8 -19.62 -21.95 -15.48
N GLU A 9 -19.59 -23.00 -16.30
CA GLU A 9 -19.20 -24.34 -15.87
C GLU A 9 -17.75 -24.38 -15.36
N GLY A 10 -17.53 -25.01 -14.21
CA GLY A 10 -16.22 -25.13 -13.58
C GLY A 10 -15.72 -23.85 -12.87
N TYR A 11 -16.43 -22.73 -12.96
CA TYR A 11 -16.01 -21.46 -12.35
C TYR A 11 -17.13 -20.87 -11.48
N PRO A 12 -17.13 -21.05 -10.14
CA PRO A 12 -18.20 -20.61 -9.25
C PRO A 12 -18.33 -19.07 -9.16
N ASP A 13 -17.24 -18.36 -9.39
CA ASP A 13 -17.18 -16.90 -9.28
C ASP A 13 -17.54 -16.16 -10.58
N LEU A 14 -17.70 -16.90 -11.69
CA LEU A 14 -17.95 -16.33 -13.01
C LEU A 14 -19.38 -16.58 -13.46
N VAL A 15 -20.06 -15.51 -13.87
CA VAL A 15 -21.38 -15.61 -14.48
C VAL A 15 -21.35 -15.01 -15.88
N ARG A 16 -22.07 -15.63 -16.81
CA ARG A 16 -22.33 -15.10 -18.15
C ARG A 16 -23.65 -14.34 -18.13
N ASP A 17 -23.62 -13.09 -18.55
CA ASP A 17 -24.84 -12.33 -18.83
C ASP A 17 -25.44 -12.83 -20.15
N THR A 18 -26.70 -13.27 -20.12
CA THR A 18 -27.35 -13.82 -21.32
C THR A 18 -27.75 -12.74 -22.32
N SER A 19 -27.79 -11.46 -21.91
CA SER A 19 -28.11 -10.35 -22.80
C SER A 19 -26.87 -9.88 -23.58
N SER A 20 -25.78 -9.59 -22.87
CA SER A 20 -24.55 -9.05 -23.44
C SER A 20 -23.51 -10.12 -23.83
N HIS A 21 -23.72 -11.38 -23.43
CA HIS A 21 -22.76 -12.48 -23.60
C HIS A 21 -21.41 -12.26 -22.86
N ALA A 22 -21.31 -11.23 -22.03
CA ALA A 22 -20.11 -10.92 -21.26
C ALA A 22 -19.93 -11.91 -20.09
N ILE A 23 -18.68 -12.24 -19.78
CA ILE A 23 -18.31 -13.01 -18.58
C ILE A 23 -17.96 -12.01 -17.48
N ILE A 24 -18.70 -12.07 -16.38
CA ILE A 24 -18.61 -11.14 -15.26
C ILE A 24 -18.09 -11.91 -14.05
N ASN A 25 -17.02 -11.39 -13.44
CA ASN A 25 -16.52 -11.88 -12.16
C ASN A 25 -17.34 -11.28 -11.01
N ARG A 26 -17.93 -12.14 -10.17
CA ARG A 26 -18.72 -11.77 -8.99
C ARG A 26 -18.00 -11.99 -7.68
N ASN A 27 -16.72 -12.37 -7.71
CA ASN A 27 -15.93 -12.56 -6.50
C ASN A 27 -15.60 -11.21 -5.83
N ALA A 28 -16.53 -10.74 -5.00
CA ALA A 28 -16.35 -9.55 -4.19
C ALA A 28 -15.19 -9.71 -3.17
N GLY A 29 -14.97 -10.93 -2.67
CA GLY A 29 -13.90 -11.22 -1.71
C GLY A 29 -12.50 -11.02 -2.29
N ALA A 30 -12.27 -11.41 -3.54
CA ALA A 30 -11.00 -11.20 -4.24
C ALA A 30 -10.70 -9.71 -4.41
N TYR A 31 -11.72 -8.92 -4.79
CA TYR A 31 -11.62 -7.47 -4.91
C TYR A 31 -11.29 -6.81 -3.57
N GLU A 32 -12.02 -7.16 -2.51
CA GLU A 32 -11.75 -6.63 -1.17
C GLU A 32 -10.35 -6.99 -0.68
N LYS A 33 -9.92 -8.25 -0.88
CA LYS A 33 -8.59 -8.70 -0.50
C LYS A 33 -7.50 -7.95 -1.26
N ALA A 34 -7.69 -7.70 -2.55
CA ALA A 34 -6.78 -6.89 -3.34
C ALA A 34 -6.71 -5.45 -2.80
N ARG A 35 -7.86 -4.81 -2.52
CA ARG A 35 -7.89 -3.47 -1.91
C ARG A 35 -7.16 -3.42 -0.57
N ARG A 36 -7.41 -4.39 0.32
CA ARG A 36 -6.75 -4.46 1.63
C ARG A 36 -5.23 -4.63 1.49
N ARG A 37 -4.77 -5.44 0.55
CA ARG A 37 -3.33 -5.60 0.27
C ARG A 37 -2.68 -4.30 -0.21
N VAL A 38 -3.32 -3.60 -1.13
CA VAL A 38 -2.82 -2.31 -1.63
C VAL A 38 -2.76 -1.29 -0.50
N ALA A 39 -3.81 -1.19 0.31
CA ALA A 39 -3.84 -0.27 1.45
C ALA A 39 -2.75 -0.60 2.50
N ALA A 40 -2.58 -1.88 2.83
CA ALA A 40 -1.53 -2.33 3.76
C ALA A 40 -0.12 -2.04 3.22
N ALA A 41 0.13 -2.32 1.94
CA ALA A 41 1.41 -2.01 1.31
C ALA A 41 1.68 -0.50 1.29
N GLN A 42 0.65 0.32 1.05
CA GLN A 42 0.78 1.78 1.10
C GLN A 42 1.12 2.27 2.51
N ALA A 43 0.41 1.79 3.53
CA ALA A 43 0.67 2.14 4.93
C ALA A 43 2.10 1.78 5.34
N GLN A 44 2.57 0.58 5.00
CA GLN A 44 3.95 0.17 5.28
C GLN A 44 4.98 1.07 4.58
N ARG A 45 4.73 1.48 3.33
CA ARG A 45 5.65 2.39 2.61
C ARG A 45 5.68 3.77 3.24
N ASP A 46 4.55 4.26 3.74
CA ASP A 46 4.46 5.55 4.40
C ASP A 46 5.17 5.52 5.77
N GLU A 47 5.05 4.41 6.51
CA GLU A 47 5.81 4.17 7.74
C GLU A 47 7.32 4.18 7.48
N LEU A 48 7.81 3.41 6.49
CA LEU A 48 9.23 3.39 6.12
C LEU A 48 9.75 4.79 5.73
N ARG A 49 8.95 5.55 4.99
CA ARG A 49 9.29 6.94 4.63
C ARG A 49 9.39 7.82 5.85
N GLN A 50 8.47 7.67 6.80
CA GLN A 50 8.48 8.44 8.04
C GLN A 50 9.72 8.13 8.88
N THR A 51 10.02 6.85 9.10
CA THR A 51 11.25 6.43 9.81
C THR A 51 12.51 6.93 9.11
N THR A 52 12.55 6.93 7.78
CA THR A 52 13.71 7.46 7.03
C THR A 52 13.91 8.96 7.26
N ARG A 53 12.82 9.73 7.38
CA ARG A 53 12.91 11.16 7.71
C ARG A 53 13.44 11.37 9.13
N GLU A 54 12.95 10.59 10.08
CA GLU A 54 13.40 10.63 11.48
C GLU A 54 14.88 10.29 11.61
N ILE A 55 15.36 9.27 10.89
CA ILE A 55 16.80 8.93 10.84
C ILE A 55 17.63 10.11 10.30
N ASN A 56 17.17 10.75 9.23
CA ASN A 56 17.89 11.90 8.68
C ASN A 56 17.88 13.10 9.62
N TYR A 57 16.77 13.32 10.33
CA TYR A 57 16.69 14.35 11.35
C TYR A 57 17.68 14.09 12.48
N LEU A 58 17.68 12.89 13.07
CA LEU A 58 18.65 12.49 14.09
C LEU A 58 20.10 12.63 13.61
N LYS A 59 20.38 12.24 12.36
CA LYS A 59 21.71 12.39 11.76
C LYS A 59 22.15 13.86 11.70
N SER A 60 21.25 14.77 11.35
CA SER A 60 21.51 16.21 11.33
C SER A 60 21.79 16.74 12.73
N GLU A 61 20.95 16.41 13.71
CA GLU A 61 21.16 16.81 15.12
C GLU A 61 22.49 16.30 15.67
N MET A 62 22.86 15.04 15.40
CA MET A 62 24.15 14.49 15.81
C MET A 62 25.33 15.22 15.15
N THR A 63 25.17 15.63 13.89
CA THR A 63 26.21 16.38 13.17
C THR A 63 26.37 17.78 13.77
N GLU A 64 25.26 18.41 14.17
CA GLU A 64 25.24 19.69 14.86
C GLU A 64 25.93 19.59 16.24
N ILE A 65 25.53 18.62 17.07
CA ILE A 65 26.18 18.32 18.35
C ILE A 65 27.69 18.10 18.16
N LYS A 66 28.08 17.29 17.17
CA LYS A 66 29.49 17.05 16.86
C LYS A 66 30.23 18.34 16.49
N THR A 67 29.59 19.23 15.74
CA THR A 67 30.18 20.53 15.35
C THR A 67 30.37 21.41 16.57
N LEU A 68 29.35 21.55 17.42
CA LEU A 68 29.42 22.32 18.66
C LEU A 68 30.53 21.81 19.60
N LEU A 69 30.65 20.49 19.76
CA LEU A 69 31.72 19.89 20.58
C LEU A 69 33.10 20.20 20.01
N LYS A 70 33.26 20.20 18.69
CA LYS A 70 34.52 20.57 18.04
C LYS A 70 34.86 22.05 18.23
N GLU A 71 33.86 22.95 18.17
CA GLU A 71 34.08 24.38 18.42
C GLU A 71 34.47 24.66 19.88
N LEU A 72 33.88 23.93 20.82
CA LEU A 72 34.21 24.06 22.25
C LEU A 72 35.61 23.55 22.58
N VAL A 73 36.02 22.42 21.98
CA VAL A 73 37.33 21.79 22.28
C VAL A 73 38.44 22.33 21.37
N GLY A 74 38.12 22.77 20.15
CA GLY A 74 39.07 23.28 19.16
C GLY A 74 39.45 24.75 19.32
N ASN A 75 38.80 25.49 20.23
CA ASN A 75 39.17 26.86 20.62
C ASN A 75 40.18 26.90 21.78
N GLN A 76 41.11 25.94 21.85
CA GLN A 76 42.24 25.91 22.78
C GLN A 76 43.57 25.96 22.05
#